data_AF-I1BNI7-F1
#
_entry.id   AF-I1BNI7-F1
#
_cell.length_a   1.000
_cell.length_b   1.000
_cell.length_c   1.000
_cell.angle_alpha   90.00
_cell.angle_beta   90.00
_cell.angle_gamma   90.00
#
_symmetry.space_group_name_H-M   'P 1'
#
loop_
_entity.id
_entity.type
_entity.pdbx_description
1 polymer ?
#
loop_
_entity_poly.entity_id
_entity_poly.type
_entity_poly.pdbx_seq_one_letter_code
_entity_poly.pdbx_strand_id
1 'polypeptide(L)'
;MFPHRPLSVGIDLVIVFYLIINQHAFLSQKIELLDQQAAGQLNQTELGEWAMKKFNLDQPLAQQTISNILKNAETLYSDSNVVKNGKSLTTTRYPQLDF
;
A
#
# COMPACT_ATOMS: atom_id res chain seq x y z
N MET A 1 -18.54 34.26 -30.79
CA MET A 1 -17.38 33.61 -30.14
C MET A 1 -17.89 32.91 -28.89
N PHE A 2 -17.96 31.58 -28.90
CA PHE A 2 -18.25 30.80 -27.68
C PHE A 2 -16.92 30.43 -27.03
N PRO A 3 -16.73 30.66 -25.71
CA PRO A 3 -15.48 30.33 -25.06
C PRO A 3 -15.31 28.81 -24.98
N HIS A 4 -14.06 28.37 -25.10
CA HIS A 4 -13.67 26.98 -24.96
C HIS A 4 -14.13 26.41 -23.61
N ARG A 5 -14.82 25.26 -23.70
CA ARG A 5 -15.17 24.40 -22.58
C ARG A 5 -13.88 23.65 -22.14
N PRO A 6 -13.45 23.67 -20.86
CA PRO A 6 -12.30 22.88 -20.45
C PRO A 6 -12.74 21.42 -20.28
N LEU A 7 -12.26 20.53 -21.15
CA LEU A 7 -12.45 19.08 -21.06
C LEU A 7 -11.55 18.41 -20.00
N SER A 8 -10.73 19.18 -19.27
CA SER A 8 -9.65 18.64 -18.40
C SER A 8 -10.14 18.04 -17.08
N VAL A 9 -11.07 18.70 -16.38
CA VAL A 9 -11.40 18.36 -14.98
C VAL A 9 -11.96 16.94 -14.81
N GLY A 10 -12.71 16.44 -15.81
CA GLY A 10 -13.27 15.09 -15.77
C GLY A 10 -12.23 14.00 -16.01
N ILE A 11 -11.24 14.23 -16.87
CA ILE A 11 -10.17 13.26 -17.17
C ILE A 11 -9.20 13.18 -15.99
N ASP A 12 -8.85 14.33 -15.42
CA ASP A 12 -7.97 14.42 -14.25
C ASP A 12 -8.55 13.65 -13.05
N LEU A 13 -9.86 13.78 -12.80
CA LEU A 13 -10.53 13.08 -11.70
C LEU A 13 -10.57 11.55 -11.92
N VAL A 14 -10.81 11.09 -13.15
CA VAL A 14 -10.81 9.66 -13.49
C VAL A 14 -9.43 9.03 -13.30
N ILE A 15 -8.36 9.74 -13.70
CA ILE A 15 -6.98 9.28 -13.51
C ILE A 15 -6.65 9.18 -12.01
N VAL A 16 -7.05 10.18 -11.21
CA VAL A 16 -6.83 10.18 -9.76
C VAL A 16 -7.56 9.01 -9.09
N PHE A 17 -8.84 8.78 -9.41
CA PHE A 17 -9.58 7.64 -8.87
C PHE A 17 -8.96 6.30 -9.27
N TYR A 18 -8.54 6.16 -10.52
CA TYR A 18 -7.86 4.96 -11.00
C TYR A 18 -6.56 4.70 -10.23
N LEU A 19 -5.74 5.72 -10.00
CA LEU A 19 -4.49 5.58 -9.25
C LEU A 19 -4.74 5.14 -7.79
N ILE A 20 -5.71 5.76 -7.11
CA ILE A 20 -6.07 5.42 -5.73
C ILE A 20 -6.53 3.96 -5.61
N ILE A 21 -7.39 3.51 -6.53
CA ILE A 21 -7.91 2.13 -6.52
C ILE A 21 -6.78 1.13 -6.76
N ASN A 22 -5.89 1.39 -7.73
CA ASN A 22 -4.76 0.50 -8.01
C ASN A 22 -3.76 0.46 -6.84
N GLN A 23 -3.49 1.62 -6.20
CA GLN A 23 -2.62 1.68 -5.02
C GLN A 23 -3.23 0.90 -3.84
N HIS A 24 -4.53 1.04 -3.60
CA HIS A 24 -5.24 0.33 -2.55
C HIS A 24 -5.23 -1.19 -2.81
N ALA A 25 -5.48 -1.61 -4.05
CA ALA A 25 -5.43 -3.02 -4.44
C ALA A 25 -4.04 -3.61 -4.22
N PHE A 26 -2.99 -2.89 -4.62
CA PHE A 26 -1.60 -3.30 -4.41
C PHE A 26 -1.23 -3.42 -2.91
N LEU A 27 -1.64 -2.46 -2.09
CA LEU A 27 -1.42 -2.50 -0.64
C LEU A 27 -2.14 -3.68 0.01
N SER A 28 -3.38 -3.94 -0.39
CA SER A 28 -4.18 -5.06 0.12
C SER A 28 -3.52 -6.42 -0.16
N GLN A 29 -3.01 -6.61 -1.38
CA GLN A 29 -2.28 -7.83 -1.77
C GLN A 29 -1.02 -8.04 -0.91
N LYS A 30 -0.27 -6.97 -0.62
CA LYS A 30 0.93 -7.05 0.23
C LYS A 30 0.59 -7.42 1.68
N ILE A 31 -0.49 -6.88 2.24
CA ILE A 31 -0.93 -7.21 3.61
C ILE A 31 -1.33 -8.68 3.70
N GLU A 32 -2.13 -9.17 2.75
CA GLU A 32 -2.57 -10.57 2.76
C GLU A 32 -1.40 -11.55 2.58
N LEU A 33 -0.38 -11.18 1.81
CA LEU A 33 0.87 -11.94 1.69
C LEU A 33 1.63 -12.02 3.04
N LEU A 34 1.67 -10.91 3.80
CA LEU A 34 2.32 -10.86 5.11
C LEU A 34 1.56 -11.68 6.15
N ASP A 35 0.23 -11.62 6.15
CA ASP A 35 -0.61 -12.43 7.04
C ASP A 35 -0.40 -13.92 6.79
N GLN A 36 -0.30 -14.34 5.52
CA GLN A 36 0.00 -15.73 5.19
C GLN A 36 1.40 -16.16 5.59
N GLN A 37 2.39 -15.29 5.43
CA GLN A 37 3.72 -15.59 5.95
C GLN A 37 3.66 -15.74 7.49
N ALA A 38 2.99 -14.82 8.19
CA ALA A 38 2.90 -14.80 9.65
C ALA A 38 2.16 -16.02 10.21
N ALA A 39 1.22 -16.58 9.46
CA ALA A 39 0.57 -17.86 9.79
C ALA A 39 1.56 -19.05 9.82
N GLY A 40 2.75 -18.90 9.23
CA GLY A 40 3.86 -19.86 9.33
C GLY A 40 3.65 -21.17 8.57
N GLN A 41 2.67 -21.23 7.67
CA GLN A 41 2.26 -22.46 6.98
C GLN A 41 3.02 -22.75 5.69
N LEU A 42 3.60 -21.72 5.05
CA LEU A 42 4.19 -21.82 3.72
C LEU A 42 5.64 -21.34 3.70
N ASN A 43 6.52 -22.06 3.00
CA ASN A 43 7.86 -21.57 2.66
C ASN A 43 7.79 -20.51 1.53
N GLN A 44 8.90 -19.82 1.23
CA GLN A 44 8.89 -18.71 0.25
C GLN A 44 8.45 -19.14 -1.16
N THR A 45 8.77 -20.36 -1.59
CA THR A 45 8.35 -20.88 -2.90
C THR A 45 6.84 -21.14 -2.90
N GLU A 46 6.34 -21.82 -1.87
CA GLU A 46 4.91 -22.10 -1.70
C GLU A 46 4.09 -20.82 -1.55
N LEU A 47 4.63 -19.80 -0.88
CA LEU A 47 4.02 -18.49 -0.73
C LEU A 47 3.90 -17.77 -2.08
N GLY A 48 4.92 -17.91 -2.94
CA GLY A 48 4.89 -17.38 -4.30
C GLY A 48 3.85 -18.05 -5.20
N GLU A 49 3.71 -19.38 -5.10
CA GLU A 49 2.68 -20.15 -5.81
C GLU A 49 1.27 -19.86 -5.30
N TRP A 50 1.12 -19.74 -3.98
CA TRP A 50 -0.14 -19.36 -3.34
C TRP A 50 -0.59 -17.97 -3.82
N ALA A 51 0.33 -16.99 -3.82
CA ALA A 51 0.05 -15.64 -4.27
C ALA A 51 -0.33 -15.59 -5.76
N MET A 52 0.32 -16.39 -6.60
CA MET A 52 -0.06 -16.53 -8.01
C MET A 52 -1.52 -16.98 -8.15
N LYS A 53 -1.90 -18.06 -7.46
CA LYS A 53 -3.27 -18.60 -7.50
C LYS A 53 -4.29 -17.62 -6.92
N LYS A 54 -3.95 -16.97 -5.80
CA LYS A 54 -4.83 -16.07 -5.08
C LYS A 54 -5.10 -14.77 -5.85
N PHE A 55 -4.06 -14.18 -6.43
CA PHE A 55 -4.14 -12.90 -7.12
C PHE A 55 -4.24 -13.04 -8.65
N ASN A 56 -4.37 -14.28 -9.14
CA ASN A 56 -4.50 -14.61 -10.56
C ASN A 56 -3.35 -14.04 -11.41
N LEU A 57 -2.12 -14.21 -10.93
CA LEU A 57 -0.90 -13.78 -11.63
C LEU A 57 -0.51 -14.81 -12.70
N ASP A 58 0.16 -14.36 -13.77
CA ASP A 58 0.66 -15.26 -14.83
C ASP A 58 1.82 -16.16 -14.36
N GLN A 59 2.54 -15.75 -13.31
CA GLN A 59 3.70 -16.47 -12.79
C GLN A 59 3.81 -16.30 -11.26
N PRO A 60 4.43 -17.27 -10.53
CA PRO A 60 4.76 -17.10 -9.13
C PRO A 60 5.66 -15.88 -8.88
N LEU A 61 5.44 -15.23 -7.75
CA LEU A 61 6.33 -14.18 -7.27
C LEU A 61 7.74 -14.75 -7.09
N ALA A 62 8.74 -14.09 -7.68
CA ALA A 62 10.13 -14.46 -7.47
C ALA A 62 10.51 -14.34 -5.99
N GLN A 63 11.32 -15.27 -5.50
CA GLN A 63 11.77 -15.29 -4.09
C GLN A 63 12.42 -13.96 -3.67
N GLN A 64 13.14 -13.28 -4.57
CA GLN A 64 13.72 -11.97 -4.30
C GLN A 64 12.64 -10.91 -4.02
N THR A 65 11.55 -10.89 -4.80
CA THR A 65 10.44 -9.97 -4.60
C THR A 65 9.76 -10.22 -3.26
N ILE A 66 9.53 -11.49 -2.92
CA ILE A 66 8.98 -11.89 -1.63
C ILE A 66 9.89 -11.42 -0.50
N SER A 67 11.21 -11.70 -0.58
CA SER A 67 12.18 -11.27 0.43
C SER A 67 12.22 -9.75 0.60
N ASN A 68 12.14 -8.98 -0.49
CA ASN A 68 12.11 -7.52 -0.42
C ASN A 68 10.83 -7.01 0.26
N ILE A 69 9.68 -7.63 0.00
CA ILE A 69 8.41 -7.27 0.66
C ILE A 69 8.49 -7.57 2.16
N LEU A 70 9.00 -8.75 2.55
CA LEU A 70 9.15 -9.14 3.95
C LEU A 70 10.12 -8.23 4.70
N LYS A 71 11.30 -7.96 4.13
CA LYS A 71 12.29 -7.04 4.73
C LYS A 71 11.74 -5.63 4.91
N ASN A 72 11.03 -5.11 3.91
CA ASN A 72 10.41 -3.79 4.02
C ASN A 72 9.34 -3.78 5.13
N ALA A 73 8.60 -4.87 5.32
CA ALA A 73 7.65 -4.97 6.43
C ALA A 73 8.38 -4.96 7.79
N GLU A 74 9.46 -5.74 7.95
CA GLU A 74 10.27 -5.74 9.17
C GLU A 74 10.81 -4.34 9.51
N THR A 75 11.28 -3.58 8.52
CA THR A 75 11.74 -2.20 8.75
C THR A 75 10.62 -1.30 9.27
N LEU A 76 9.41 -1.38 8.68
CA LEU A 76 8.26 -0.57 9.10
C LEU A 76 7.79 -0.91 10.52
N TYR A 77 7.79 -2.18 10.90
CA TYR A 77 7.45 -2.62 12.26
C TYR A 77 8.55 -2.27 13.28
N SER A 78 9.82 -2.31 12.87
CA SER A 78 10.95 -1.97 13.73
C SER A 78 11.03 -0.46 14.02
N ASP A 79 10.75 0.38 13.01
CA ASP A 79 10.70 1.84 13.17
C ASP A 79 9.53 2.27 14.07
N SER A 80 8.39 1.57 14.00
CA SER A 80 7.25 1.77 14.90
C SER A 80 7.59 1.50 16.37
N ASN A 81 8.55 0.62 16.66
CA ASN A 81 8.96 0.29 18.02
C ASN A 81 9.99 1.28 18.60
N VAL A 82 10.66 2.07 17.75
CA VAL A 82 11.55 3.16 18.17
C VAL A 82 10.77 4.41 18.62
N VAL A 83 9.55 4.63 18.13
CA VAL A 83 8.71 5.80 18.49
C VAL A 83 7.84 5.56 19.74
N LYS A 84 8.03 4.44 20.45
CA LYS A 84 7.35 4.20 21.74
C LYS A 84 8.11 4.70 22.96
N ASN A 85 9.23 5.41 22.81
CA ASN A 85 9.83 6.13 23.92
C ASN A 85 9.74 7.65 23.73
N GLY A 86 8.66 8.21 24.28
CA GLY A 86 8.61 9.57 24.82
C GLY A 86 8.81 10.70 23.82
N LYS A 87 7.74 11.10 23.13
CA LYS A 87 7.43 12.51 22.86
C LYS A 87 5.97 12.65 22.46
N SER A 88 5.25 13.38 23.32
CA SER A 88 3.86 13.81 23.13
C SER A 88 3.62 14.25 21.69
N LEU A 89 2.65 13.63 21.03
CA LEU A 89 2.15 14.04 19.72
C LEU A 89 1.45 15.39 19.93
N THR A 90 2.18 16.50 19.80
CA THR A 90 1.57 17.82 19.75
C THR A 90 0.68 17.89 18.52
N THR A 91 -0.63 17.82 18.75
CA THR A 91 -1.69 18.17 17.80
C THR A 91 -1.37 19.52 17.16
N THR A 92 -1.07 19.52 15.87
CA THR A 92 -1.04 20.75 15.06
C THR A 92 -2.46 21.31 15.00
N ARG A 93 -2.77 22.26 15.89
CA ARG A 93 -4.00 23.07 15.75
C ARG A 93 -3.81 24.01 14.56
N TYR A 94 -4.71 23.93 13.59
CA TYR A 94 -4.88 24.94 12.56
C TYR A 94 -5.63 26.15 13.16
N PRO A 95 -5.03 27.35 13.28
CA PRO A 95 -5.69 28.51 13.86
C PRO A 95 -6.53 29.29 12.84
N GLN A 96 -7.12 28.63 11.84
CA GLN A 96 -7.87 29.31 10.78
C GLN A 96 -9.25 28.70 10.60
N LEU A 97 -10.04 28.77 11.66
CA LEU A 97 -11.50 28.69 11.64
C LEU A 97 -12.01 29.61 12.77
N ASP A 98 -11.61 30.89 12.70
CA ASP A 98 -12.38 31.97 13.31
C ASP A 98 -13.43 32.39 12.28
N PHE A 99 -14.69 32.07 12.55
CA PHE A 99 -15.86 32.68 11.91
C PHE A 99 -16.45 33.70 12.87
#